data_AF-A0A7X4J6U3-F1
#
_entry.id   AF-A0A7X4J6U3-F1
#
_cell.length_a   1.000
_cell.length_b   1.000
_cell.length_c   1.000
_cell.angle_alpha   90.00
_cell.angle_beta   90.00
_cell.angle_gamma   90.00
#
_symmetry.space_group_name_H-M   'P 1'
#
loop_
_entity.id
_entity.type
_entity.pdbx_description
1 polymer ?
#
loop_
_entity_poly.entity_id
_entity_poly.type
_entity_poly.pdbx_seq_one_letter_code
_entity_poly.pdbx_strand_id
1 'polypeptide(L)'
;MTSKELRAFAQDWYYRRANRNHFPSSAIYQAASDMHAAFRNWFRKVRPAQGLPRFKPEGRAPGIYLSNAAIRFDGNRVRLPNFGWMRWRGGELPNNRLPGPKRRASRGLVSGRVWRDAGERWMLSCVFECGPIDSAIPSASTAIVRQDGDRILADVDGTSLGTGVSGEDRRAEMEKRRLRRLQRRLHRCREGSKRRARLLERIRVVARRARNRARDRHHKLTTTVVRTAEVIIAEEVRGEVLRQLKYKAEWHDRKLQVRRGPPEPGRESVRHARGDRRPTPVDEARIVERGSE
;
A
#
# COMPACT_ATOMS: atom_id res chain seq x y z
N MET A 1 -54.57 10.89 -11.53
CA MET A 1 -53.62 11.88 -10.99
C MET A 1 -53.59 13.09 -11.90
N THR A 2 -54.04 14.24 -11.42
CA THR A 2 -53.99 15.49 -12.17
C THR A 2 -52.54 16.00 -12.31
N SER A 3 -52.23 16.82 -13.31
CA SER A 3 -50.88 17.39 -13.51
C SER A 3 -50.37 18.15 -12.26
N LYS A 4 -51.31 18.73 -11.49
CA LYS A 4 -51.05 19.42 -10.24
C LYS A 4 -50.64 18.45 -9.12
N GLU A 5 -51.29 17.30 -9.03
CA GLU A 5 -50.91 16.21 -8.10
C GLU A 5 -49.56 15.58 -8.45
N LEU A 6 -49.26 15.41 -9.75
CA LEU A 6 -47.94 14.93 -10.20
C LEU A 6 -46.82 15.92 -9.87
N ARG A 7 -47.05 17.23 -10.03
CA ARG A 7 -46.08 18.26 -9.61
C ARG A 7 -45.93 18.32 -8.10
N ALA A 8 -47.01 18.25 -7.34
CA ALA A 8 -46.96 18.22 -5.89
C ALA A 8 -46.23 16.97 -5.37
N PHE A 9 -46.49 15.79 -5.95
CA PHE A 9 -45.76 14.57 -5.67
C PHE A 9 -44.28 14.69 -6.06
N ALA A 10 -43.94 15.25 -7.22
CA ALA A 10 -42.56 15.45 -7.64
C ALA A 10 -41.82 16.44 -6.72
N GLN A 11 -42.47 17.52 -6.28
CA GLN A 11 -41.92 18.48 -5.32
C GLN A 11 -41.77 17.85 -3.94
N ASP A 12 -42.80 17.19 -3.41
CA ASP A 12 -42.74 16.50 -2.12
C ASP A 12 -41.69 15.37 -2.15
N TRP A 13 -41.58 14.63 -3.24
CA TRP A 13 -40.52 13.65 -3.47
C TRP A 13 -39.14 14.32 -3.53
N TYR A 14 -39.00 15.46 -4.20
CA TYR A 14 -37.75 16.24 -4.30
C TYR A 14 -37.35 16.88 -2.95
N TYR A 15 -38.32 17.35 -2.15
CA TYR A 15 -38.10 17.98 -0.85
C TYR A 15 -37.89 16.93 0.26
N ARG A 16 -38.57 15.78 0.24
CA ARG A 16 -38.23 14.61 1.08
C ARG A 16 -36.83 14.08 0.75
N ARG A 17 -36.36 14.27 -0.49
CA ARG A 17 -34.97 13.99 -0.92
C ARG A 17 -33.96 14.99 -0.38
N ALA A 18 -34.35 16.23 -0.05
CA ALA A 18 -33.45 17.24 0.50
C ALA A 18 -32.83 16.81 1.85
N ASN A 19 -33.54 16.02 2.67
CA ASN A 19 -32.98 15.40 3.87
C ASN A 19 -32.08 14.16 3.60
N ARG A 20 -32.08 13.61 2.38
CA ARG A 20 -31.16 12.55 1.92
C ARG A 20 -29.93 13.09 1.17
N ASN A 21 -29.76 14.40 1.01
CA ASN A 21 -28.60 15.02 0.35
C ASN A 21 -27.25 14.83 1.06
N HIS A 22 -27.19 14.04 2.13
CA HIS A 22 -25.96 13.73 2.86
C HIS A 22 -24.87 13.08 1.99
N PHE A 23 -25.24 12.37 0.91
CA PHE A 23 -24.27 11.68 0.05
C PHE A 23 -24.38 12.11 -1.42
N PRO A 24 -23.24 12.23 -2.13
CA PRO A 24 -23.26 12.54 -3.55
C PRO A 24 -23.88 11.39 -4.34
N SER A 25 -24.57 11.71 -5.43
CA SER A 25 -25.21 10.74 -6.33
C SER A 25 -24.24 9.65 -6.80
N SER A 26 -22.97 10.02 -7.04
CA SER A 26 -21.90 9.09 -7.41
C SER A 26 -21.69 7.96 -6.39
N ALA A 27 -21.88 8.23 -5.10
CA ALA A 27 -21.73 7.22 -4.06
C ALA A 27 -22.84 6.16 -4.16
N ILE A 28 -24.06 6.60 -4.49
CA ILE A 28 -25.22 5.72 -4.65
C ILE A 28 -25.05 4.83 -5.88
N TYR A 29 -24.65 5.41 -7.02
CA TYR A 29 -24.39 4.65 -8.24
C TYR A 29 -23.27 3.63 -8.05
N GLN A 30 -22.18 4.02 -7.38
CA GLN A 30 -21.09 3.08 -7.11
C GLN A 30 -21.53 1.94 -6.19
N ALA A 31 -22.36 2.21 -5.18
CA ALA A 31 -22.89 1.16 -4.31
C ALA A 31 -23.73 0.14 -5.09
N ALA A 32 -24.58 0.61 -6.02
CA ALA A 32 -25.36 -0.26 -6.91
C ALA A 32 -24.46 -1.06 -7.86
N SER A 33 -23.42 -0.43 -8.42
CA SER A 33 -22.44 -1.09 -9.29
C SER A 33 -21.64 -2.17 -8.55
N ASP A 34 -21.15 -1.87 -7.35
CA ASP A 34 -20.44 -2.80 -6.48
C ASP A 34 -21.34 -4.00 -6.12
N MET A 35 -22.63 -3.74 -5.84
CA MET A 35 -23.63 -4.78 -5.59
C MET A 35 -23.81 -5.68 -6.82
N HIS A 36 -24.06 -5.10 -8.00
CA HIS A 36 -24.22 -5.85 -9.24
C HIS A 36 -22.99 -6.73 -9.53
N ALA A 37 -21.78 -6.16 -9.40
CA ALA A 37 -20.54 -6.90 -9.60
C ALA A 37 -20.38 -8.05 -8.60
N ALA A 38 -20.73 -7.84 -7.33
CA ALA A 38 -20.65 -8.87 -6.30
C ALA A 38 -21.61 -10.05 -6.59
N PHE A 39 -22.86 -9.75 -6.95
CA PHE A 39 -23.84 -10.78 -7.33
C PHE A 39 -23.42 -11.51 -8.59
N ARG A 40 -22.99 -10.78 -9.64
CA ARG A 40 -22.49 -11.39 -10.88
C ARG A 40 -21.33 -12.37 -10.61
N ASN A 41 -20.38 -11.98 -9.78
CA ASN A 41 -19.24 -12.84 -9.44
C ASN A 41 -19.67 -14.06 -8.61
N TRP A 42 -20.66 -13.89 -7.73
CA TRP A 42 -21.24 -14.98 -6.96
C TRP A 42 -21.97 -15.98 -7.84
N PHE A 43 -22.85 -15.53 -8.74
CA PHE A 43 -23.53 -16.39 -9.72
C PHE A 43 -22.56 -17.15 -10.61
N ARG A 44 -21.48 -16.49 -11.04
CA ARG A 44 -20.42 -17.12 -11.86
C ARG A 44 -19.48 -18.03 -11.09
N LYS A 45 -19.62 -18.14 -9.76
CA LYS A 45 -18.74 -18.93 -8.87
C LYS A 45 -17.25 -18.70 -9.16
N VAL A 46 -16.86 -17.43 -9.33
CA VAL A 46 -15.47 -17.04 -9.67
C VAL A 46 -14.46 -17.58 -8.65
N ARG A 47 -14.89 -17.83 -7.41
CA ARG A 47 -14.08 -18.47 -6.38
C ARG A 47 -14.79 -19.70 -5.80
N PRO A 48 -14.06 -20.79 -5.52
CA PRO A 48 -14.59 -21.91 -4.77
C PRO A 48 -15.02 -21.43 -3.38
N ALA A 49 -16.15 -21.95 -2.88
CA ALA A 49 -16.75 -21.59 -1.59
C ALA A 49 -17.14 -20.11 -1.41
N GLN A 50 -17.48 -19.39 -2.50
CA GLN A 50 -17.98 -18.02 -2.40
C GLN A 50 -19.41 -17.98 -1.82
N GLY A 51 -19.55 -17.44 -0.61
CA GLY A 51 -20.85 -17.20 0.02
C GLY A 51 -21.65 -16.05 -0.63
N LEU A 52 -22.94 -15.97 -0.30
CA LEU A 52 -23.83 -14.90 -0.76
C LEU A 52 -23.25 -13.51 -0.43
N PRO A 53 -23.24 -12.55 -1.37
CA PRO A 53 -22.83 -11.18 -1.09
C PRO A 53 -23.63 -10.57 0.07
N ARG A 54 -22.93 -9.90 0.99
CA ARG A 54 -23.54 -9.20 2.12
C ARG A 54 -23.07 -7.75 2.14
N PHE A 55 -23.96 -6.85 2.54
CA PHE A 55 -23.56 -5.47 2.82
C PHE A 55 -22.55 -5.42 3.96
N LYS A 56 -21.68 -4.41 3.92
CA LYS A 56 -20.75 -4.17 5.02
C LYS A 56 -21.55 -3.73 6.25
N PRO A 57 -21.22 -4.24 7.44
CA PRO A 57 -21.87 -3.78 8.66
C PRO A 57 -21.50 -2.32 8.91
N GLU A 58 -22.43 -1.60 9.52
CA GLU A 58 -22.29 -0.18 9.83
C GLU A 58 -21.01 0.08 10.65
N GLY A 59 -20.31 1.17 10.35
CA GLY A 59 -19.06 1.55 11.02
C GLY A 59 -17.82 0.72 10.67
N ARG A 60 -17.97 -0.46 10.03
CA ARG A 60 -16.85 -1.31 9.61
C ARG A 60 -16.31 -0.85 8.25
N ALA A 61 -15.37 0.09 8.30
CA ALA A 61 -14.71 0.73 7.15
C ALA A 61 -15.66 1.57 6.27
N PRO A 62 -16.23 2.67 6.83
CA PRO A 62 -17.03 3.59 6.04
C PRO A 62 -16.18 4.18 4.91
N GLY A 63 -16.76 4.23 3.72
CA GLY A 63 -16.13 4.84 2.57
C GLY A 63 -17.17 5.36 1.59
N ILE A 64 -16.89 6.52 1.01
CA ILE A 64 -17.77 7.25 0.11
C ILE A 64 -17.02 7.38 -1.22
N TYR A 65 -17.65 6.91 -2.28
CA TYR A 65 -17.16 7.12 -3.63
C TYR A 65 -17.60 8.48 -4.16
N LEU A 66 -16.65 9.22 -4.69
CA LEU A 66 -16.83 10.58 -5.18
C LEU A 66 -16.44 10.59 -6.66
N SER A 67 -17.37 10.95 -7.53
CA SER A 67 -17.04 11.16 -8.95
C SER A 67 -16.23 12.44 -9.14
N ASN A 68 -15.55 12.51 -10.29
CA ASN A 68 -14.71 13.63 -10.72
C ASN A 68 -15.33 15.02 -10.50
N ALA A 69 -16.61 15.18 -10.82
CA ALA A 69 -17.22 16.47 -11.17
C ALA A 69 -17.19 17.56 -10.07
N ALA A 70 -16.92 17.21 -8.81
CA ALA A 70 -16.97 18.17 -7.72
C ALA A 70 -15.84 18.09 -6.67
N ILE A 71 -14.82 17.24 -6.87
CA ILE A 71 -13.63 17.28 -6.01
C ILE A 71 -12.69 18.36 -6.54
N ARG A 72 -12.28 19.34 -5.73
CA ARG A 72 -11.31 20.38 -6.13
C ARG A 72 -10.16 20.45 -5.15
N PHE A 73 -8.95 20.69 -5.64
CA PHE A 73 -7.78 20.84 -4.79
C PHE A 73 -7.30 22.29 -4.79
N ASP A 74 -6.91 22.77 -3.61
CA ASP A 74 -6.36 24.10 -3.40
C ASP A 74 -5.30 24.02 -2.28
N GLY A 75 -4.05 23.78 -2.67
CA GLY A 75 -2.93 23.57 -1.75
C GLY A 75 -3.24 22.51 -0.69
N ASN A 76 -3.31 22.92 0.57
CA ASN A 76 -3.61 22.06 1.73
C ASN A 76 -5.11 21.87 1.99
N ARG A 77 -5.97 22.17 1.02
CA ARG A 77 -7.42 22.01 1.12
C ARG A 77 -7.96 21.22 -0.06
N VAL A 78 -9.02 20.46 0.21
CA VAL A 78 -9.80 19.75 -0.79
C VAL A 78 -11.27 20.09 -0.60
N ARG A 79 -11.96 20.45 -1.68
CA ARG A 79 -13.42 20.56 -1.70
C ARG A 79 -13.98 19.21 -2.08
N LEU A 80 -14.88 18.68 -1.26
CA LEU A 80 -15.62 17.46 -1.57
C LEU A 80 -17.07 17.79 -1.97
N PRO A 81 -17.69 16.98 -2.84
CA PRO A 81 -19.12 17.10 -3.16
C PRO A 81 -19.95 17.00 -1.87
N ASN A 82 -20.92 17.90 -1.68
CA ASN A 82 -21.83 17.99 -0.52
C ASN A 82 -21.18 18.26 0.85
N PHE A 83 -19.87 18.07 1.00
CA PHE A 83 -19.17 18.30 2.28
C PHE A 83 -18.32 19.59 2.32
N GLY A 84 -18.17 20.28 1.20
CA GLY A 84 -17.46 21.57 1.16
C GLY A 84 -15.94 21.45 1.30
N TRP A 85 -15.29 22.55 1.71
CA TRP A 85 -13.83 22.63 1.84
C TRP A 85 -13.34 21.99 3.13
N MET A 86 -12.31 21.16 3.02
CA MET A 86 -11.68 20.46 4.14
C MET A 86 -10.18 20.57 4.09
N ARG A 87 -9.53 20.50 5.24
CA ARG A 87 -8.08 20.39 5.32
C ARG A 87 -7.62 19.03 4.80
N TRP A 88 -6.65 19.04 3.89
CA TRP A 88 -6.05 17.88 3.27
C TRP A 88 -4.53 17.87 3.48
N ARG A 89 -3.96 16.66 3.57
CA ARG A 89 -2.52 16.42 3.72
C ARG A 89 -2.15 15.23 2.85
N GLY A 90 -1.91 15.45 1.56
CA GLY A 90 -1.57 14.39 0.61
C GLY A 90 -0.38 14.67 -0.31
N GLY A 91 0.31 15.80 -0.13
CA GLY A 91 1.44 16.20 -0.97
C GLY A 91 1.01 17.00 -2.19
N GLU A 92 1.97 17.23 -3.09
CA GLU A 92 1.72 17.97 -4.33
C GLU A 92 1.03 17.08 -5.36
N LEU A 93 0.07 17.65 -6.07
CA LEU A 93 -0.54 17.00 -7.23
C LEU A 93 0.44 16.98 -8.40
N PRO A 94 0.34 15.99 -9.32
CA PRO A 94 1.20 15.90 -10.50
C PRO A 94 0.82 16.93 -11.57
N ASN A 95 0.72 18.21 -11.19
CA ASN A 95 0.12 19.31 -11.97
C ASN A 95 0.70 19.46 -13.38
N ASN A 96 1.97 19.13 -13.57
CA ASN A 96 2.67 19.21 -14.86
C ASN A 96 2.23 18.11 -15.84
N ARG A 97 1.57 17.05 -15.36
CA ARG A 97 1.18 15.88 -16.16
C ARG A 97 -0.33 15.70 -16.29
N LEU A 98 -1.13 16.55 -15.65
CA LEU A 98 -2.59 16.42 -15.68
C LEU A 98 -3.17 16.99 -16.99
N PRO A 99 -3.97 16.23 -17.75
CA PRO A 99 -4.61 16.72 -18.96
C PRO A 99 -5.68 17.79 -18.65
N GLY A 100 -5.93 18.64 -19.65
CA GLY A 100 -6.95 19.69 -19.61
C GLY A 100 -6.43 21.09 -19.28
N PRO A 101 -7.26 22.13 -19.49
CA PRO A 101 -6.87 23.53 -19.35
C PRO A 101 -6.48 23.88 -17.91
N LYS A 102 -5.46 24.73 -17.75
CA LYS A 102 -4.93 25.19 -16.45
C LYS A 102 -6.01 25.77 -15.52
N ARG A 103 -7.11 26.29 -16.08
CA ARG A 103 -8.25 26.88 -15.36
C ARG A 103 -9.15 25.85 -14.65
N ARG A 104 -9.04 24.55 -14.97
CA ARG A 104 -9.84 23.51 -14.29
C ARG A 104 -9.21 23.21 -12.92
N ALA A 105 -9.98 23.35 -11.84
CA ALA A 105 -9.49 23.09 -10.48
C ALA A 105 -9.14 21.60 -10.18
N SER A 106 -9.44 20.70 -11.11
CA SER A 106 -9.39 19.24 -10.95
C SER A 106 -8.91 18.57 -12.24
N ARG A 107 -7.77 19.01 -12.76
CA ARG A 107 -7.20 18.49 -14.01
C ARG A 107 -6.94 16.99 -13.90
N GLY A 108 -7.22 16.24 -14.96
CA GLY A 108 -6.99 14.79 -15.02
C GLY A 108 -7.68 13.94 -13.95
N LEU A 109 -8.44 14.49 -13.00
CA LEU A 109 -9.08 13.69 -11.98
C LEU A 109 -10.13 12.78 -12.64
N VAL A 110 -10.13 11.50 -12.31
CA VAL A 110 -11.11 10.52 -12.80
C VAL A 110 -12.12 10.20 -11.70
N SER A 111 -11.60 9.89 -10.51
CA SER A 111 -12.44 9.56 -9.37
C SER A 111 -11.72 9.81 -8.06
N GLY A 112 -12.50 10.00 -7.00
CA GLY A 112 -12.03 10.05 -5.64
C GLY A 112 -12.77 9.05 -4.75
N ARG A 113 -12.10 8.61 -3.70
CA ARG A 113 -12.69 7.77 -2.66
C ARG A 113 -12.23 8.26 -1.32
N VAL A 114 -13.18 8.66 -0.49
CA VAL A 114 -12.95 8.96 0.92
C VAL A 114 -13.23 7.71 1.72
N TRP A 115 -12.34 7.35 2.65
CA TRP A 115 -12.55 6.18 3.50
C TRP A 115 -11.87 6.35 4.86
N ARG A 116 -12.38 5.66 5.86
CA ARG A 116 -11.80 5.67 7.21
C ARG A 116 -10.82 4.52 7.38
N ASP A 117 -9.56 4.85 7.65
CA ASP A 117 -8.51 3.87 7.93
C ASP A 117 -8.63 3.29 9.35
N ALA A 118 -7.93 2.19 9.61
CA ALA A 118 -7.95 1.44 10.86
C ALA A 118 -7.57 2.26 12.11
N GLY A 119 -6.98 3.45 11.95
CA GLY A 119 -6.66 4.38 13.04
C GLY A 119 -7.59 5.60 13.11
N GLU A 120 -8.84 5.47 12.65
CA GLU A 120 -9.90 6.50 12.75
C GLU A 120 -9.60 7.81 12.02
N ARG A 121 -8.72 7.75 11.02
CA ARG A 121 -8.40 8.90 10.17
C ARG A 121 -9.11 8.75 8.83
N TRP A 122 -9.68 9.84 8.35
CA TRP A 122 -10.23 9.94 7.02
C TRP A 122 -9.10 10.09 6.00
N MET A 123 -9.10 9.23 5.00
CA MET A 123 -8.18 9.20 3.88
C MET A 123 -8.94 9.54 2.61
N LEU A 124 -8.29 10.28 1.71
CA LEU A 124 -8.77 10.53 0.35
C LEU A 124 -7.80 9.86 -0.62
N SER A 125 -8.32 8.99 -1.48
CA SER A 125 -7.60 8.42 -2.62
C SER A 125 -8.19 9.01 -3.88
N CYS A 126 -7.35 9.54 -4.77
CA CYS A 126 -7.79 10.07 -6.06
C CYS A 126 -7.05 9.36 -7.18
N VAL A 127 -7.77 9.08 -8.26
CA VAL A 127 -7.23 8.52 -9.49
C VAL A 127 -7.15 9.65 -10.50
N PHE A 128 -5.97 9.85 -11.07
CA PHE A 128 -5.74 10.85 -12.10
C PHE A 128 -5.30 10.17 -13.38
N GLU A 129 -5.92 10.55 -14.49
CA GLU A 129 -5.31 10.43 -15.82
C GLU A 129 -4.14 11.40 -15.88
N CYS A 130 -2.97 10.87 -16.22
CA CYS A 130 -1.75 11.65 -16.37
C CYS A 130 -1.16 11.36 -17.75
N GLY A 131 -0.52 12.34 -18.36
CA GLY A 131 0.37 12.10 -19.50
C GLY A 131 1.52 11.17 -19.15
N PRO A 132 2.32 10.75 -20.15
CA PRO A 132 3.43 9.81 -19.94
C PRO A 132 4.41 10.28 -18.86
N ILE A 133 5.16 9.33 -18.29
CA ILE A 133 6.26 9.64 -17.36
C ILE A 133 7.49 10.01 -18.19
N ASP A 134 8.18 11.08 -17.81
CA ASP A 134 9.54 11.33 -18.30
C ASP A 134 10.47 10.28 -17.68
N SER A 135 10.80 9.27 -18.46
CA SER A 135 11.70 8.21 -18.04
C SER A 135 13.10 8.77 -17.85
N ALA A 136 13.66 8.62 -16.64
CA ALA A 136 15.06 8.95 -16.40
C ALA A 136 15.96 8.05 -17.28
N ILE A 137 17.11 8.56 -17.70
CA ILE A 137 18.12 7.73 -18.35
C ILE A 137 18.66 6.75 -17.29
N PRO A 138 18.62 5.42 -17.53
CA PRO A 138 19.21 4.46 -16.60
C PRO A 138 20.69 4.76 -16.38
N SER A 139 21.14 4.68 -15.14
CA SER A 139 22.56 4.79 -14.79
C SER A 139 23.25 3.42 -14.70
N ALA A 140 22.47 2.34 -14.72
CA ALA A 140 22.92 0.98 -14.49
C ALA A 140 22.33 0.01 -15.51
N SER A 141 23.08 -1.04 -15.83
CA SER A 141 22.68 -2.03 -16.83
C SER A 141 21.60 -2.97 -16.28
N THR A 142 21.83 -3.53 -15.09
CA THR A 142 21.04 -4.64 -14.56
C THR A 142 20.77 -4.46 -13.06
N ALA A 143 19.52 -4.68 -12.67
CA ALA A 143 19.13 -4.82 -11.28
C ALA A 143 18.57 -6.22 -11.01
N ILE A 144 19.01 -6.85 -9.93
CA ILE A 144 18.47 -8.10 -9.42
C ILE A 144 17.66 -7.80 -8.16
N VAL A 145 16.39 -8.19 -8.14
CA VAL A 145 15.51 -8.05 -6.97
C VAL A 145 15.14 -9.44 -6.46
N ARG A 146 15.46 -9.71 -5.20
CA ARG A 146 15.14 -10.95 -4.50
C ARG A 146 14.17 -10.69 -3.36
N GLN A 147 13.25 -11.62 -3.13
CA GLN A 147 12.33 -11.55 -2.00
C GLN A 147 12.46 -12.79 -1.11
N ASP A 148 12.89 -12.58 0.13
CA ASP A 148 12.93 -13.60 1.19
C ASP A 148 11.93 -13.22 2.29
N GLY A 149 10.74 -13.83 2.20
CA GLY A 149 9.59 -13.52 3.05
C GLY A 149 9.21 -12.03 3.01
N ASP A 150 9.45 -11.33 4.12
CA ASP A 150 9.17 -9.91 4.33
C ASP A 150 10.35 -8.99 3.93
N ARG A 151 11.51 -9.57 3.62
CA ARG A 151 12.73 -8.85 3.26
C ARG A 151 12.86 -8.84 1.74
N ILE A 152 13.15 -7.65 1.20
CA ILE A 152 13.41 -7.47 -0.22
C ILE A 152 14.84 -6.96 -0.34
N LEU A 153 15.62 -7.64 -1.17
CA LEU A 153 16.99 -7.29 -1.50
C LEU A 153 17.01 -6.82 -2.95
N ALA A 154 17.78 -5.77 -3.21
CA ALA A 154 18.01 -5.28 -4.56
C ALA A 154 19.52 -5.07 -4.74
N ASP A 155 20.07 -5.63 -5.80
CA ASP A 155 21.45 -5.44 -6.22
C ASP A 155 21.43 -4.76 -7.59
N VAL A 156 22.22 -3.71 -7.79
CA VAL A 156 22.32 -2.96 -9.05
C VAL A 156 23.78 -3.00 -9.50
N ASP A 157 24.03 -3.57 -10.67
CA ASP A 157 25.38 -3.78 -11.23
C ASP A 157 26.39 -4.34 -10.20
N GLY A 158 25.98 -5.36 -9.46
CA GLY A 158 26.81 -6.02 -8.43
C GLY A 158 26.98 -5.24 -7.13
N THR A 159 26.59 -3.96 -7.11
CA THR A 159 26.50 -3.19 -5.87
C THR A 159 25.15 -3.48 -5.24
N SER A 160 25.14 -4.09 -4.06
CA SER A 160 23.91 -4.13 -3.29
C SER A 160 23.42 -2.71 -3.11
N LEU A 161 22.19 -2.42 -3.57
CA LEU A 161 21.42 -1.30 -3.06
C LEU A 161 21.09 -1.67 -1.62
N GLY A 162 22.13 -1.60 -0.79
CA GLY A 162 22.12 -1.91 0.61
C GLY A 162 21.01 -1.07 1.17
N THR A 163 19.95 -1.76 1.62
CA THR A 163 18.65 -1.22 1.96
C THR A 163 18.77 0.22 2.45
N GLY A 164 18.69 1.15 1.50
CA GLY A 164 18.98 2.55 1.74
C GLY A 164 17.77 3.12 2.45
N VAL A 165 17.68 2.90 3.76
CA VAL A 165 17.80 3.91 4.82
C VAL A 165 17.93 3.13 6.14
N SER A 166 19.14 3.03 6.71
CA SER A 166 19.36 2.37 8.01
C SER A 166 18.39 2.88 9.09
N GLY A 167 17.98 4.16 9.02
CA GLY A 167 16.95 4.77 9.87
C GLY A 167 15.50 4.33 9.60
N GLU A 168 15.06 4.19 8.36
CA GLU A 168 13.67 3.76 8.06
C GLU A 168 13.47 2.29 8.39
N ASP A 169 14.49 1.49 8.16
CA ASP A 169 14.50 0.07 8.49
C ASP A 169 14.40 -0.14 10.00
N ARG A 170 15.20 0.62 10.77
CA ARG A 170 15.10 0.68 12.23
C ARG A 170 13.70 1.10 12.67
N ARG A 171 13.11 2.13 12.07
CA ARG A 171 11.76 2.62 12.41
C ARG A 171 10.66 1.58 12.12
N ALA A 172 10.74 0.88 10.99
CA ALA A 172 9.81 -0.19 10.65
C ALA A 172 9.91 -1.33 11.65
N GLU A 173 11.12 -1.73 12.02
CA GLU A 173 11.38 -2.80 12.97
C GLU A 173 10.91 -2.42 14.40
N MET A 174 11.15 -1.18 14.83
CA MET A 174 10.62 -0.68 16.11
C MET A 174 9.10 -0.77 16.20
N GLU A 175 8.38 -0.45 15.12
CA GLU A 175 6.91 -0.53 15.10
C GLU A 175 6.43 -1.98 15.07
N LYS A 176 7.12 -2.89 14.35
CA LYS A 176 6.85 -4.33 14.42
C LYS A 176 7.04 -4.86 15.84
N ARG A 177 8.13 -4.50 16.52
CA ARG A 177 8.40 -4.86 17.93
C ARG A 177 7.32 -4.32 18.86
N ARG A 178 6.92 -3.05 18.68
CA ARG A 178 5.83 -2.42 19.44
C ARG A 178 4.51 -3.16 19.24
N LEU A 179 4.18 -3.53 18.01
CA LEU A 179 2.99 -4.30 17.69
C LEU A 179 2.97 -5.64 18.42
N ARG A 180 4.08 -6.40 18.35
CA ARG A 180 4.23 -7.69 19.05
C ARG A 180 4.05 -7.54 20.57
N ARG A 181 4.63 -6.50 21.18
CA ARG A 181 4.46 -6.22 22.62
C ARG A 181 3.00 -5.95 22.99
N LEU A 182 2.30 -5.15 22.20
CA LEU A 182 0.89 -4.84 22.44
C LEU A 182 -0.01 -6.07 22.24
N GLN A 183 0.26 -6.90 21.24
CA GLN A 183 -0.46 -8.17 21.01
C GLN A 183 -0.28 -9.14 22.19
N ARG A 184 0.93 -9.29 22.73
CA ARG A 184 1.17 -10.09 23.95
C ARG A 184 0.42 -9.53 25.16
N ARG A 185 0.35 -8.20 25.30
CA ARG A 185 -0.45 -7.57 26.36
C ARG A 185 -1.95 -7.84 26.17
N LEU A 186 -2.43 -7.87 24.93
CA LEU A 186 -3.83 -8.13 24.60
C LEU A 186 -4.25 -9.55 24.99
N HIS A 187 -3.38 -10.53 24.74
CA HIS A 187 -3.62 -11.92 25.13
C HIS A 187 -3.89 -12.07 26.64
N ARG A 188 -3.21 -11.27 27.47
CA ARG A 188 -3.37 -11.27 28.93
C ARG A 188 -4.57 -10.45 29.44
N CYS A 189 -5.32 -9.78 28.56
CA CYS A 189 -6.47 -8.96 28.97
C CYS A 189 -7.76 -9.75 28.92
N ARG A 190 -8.53 -9.75 30.02
CA ARG A 190 -9.89 -10.30 30.11
C ARG A 190 -10.76 -9.79 28.96
N GLU A 191 -11.49 -10.71 28.35
CA GLU A 191 -12.46 -10.41 27.30
C GLU A 191 -13.53 -9.43 27.78
N GLY A 192 -14.02 -8.56 26.89
CA GLY A 192 -14.99 -7.51 27.22
C GLY A 192 -14.48 -6.35 28.10
N SER A 193 -13.28 -6.43 28.70
CA SER A 193 -12.81 -5.36 29.60
C SER A 193 -12.55 -4.02 28.89
N LYS A 194 -12.84 -2.90 29.56
CA LYS A 194 -12.52 -1.54 29.08
C LYS A 194 -11.02 -1.39 28.74
N ARG A 195 -10.14 -2.09 29.48
CA ARG A 195 -8.69 -2.14 29.22
C ARG A 195 -8.37 -2.84 27.90
N ARG A 196 -9.05 -3.95 27.59
CA ARG A 196 -8.91 -4.66 26.30
C ARG A 196 -9.35 -3.76 25.14
N ALA A 197 -10.48 -3.07 25.27
CA ALA A 197 -10.97 -2.14 24.24
C ALA A 197 -9.95 -1.04 23.91
N ARG A 198 -9.43 -0.34 24.93
CA ARG A 198 -8.37 0.69 24.77
C ARG A 198 -7.09 0.12 24.13
N LEU A 199 -6.74 -1.12 24.45
CA LEU A 199 -5.56 -1.78 23.89
C LEU A 199 -5.76 -2.18 22.42
N LEU A 200 -6.94 -2.66 22.05
CA LEU A 200 -7.29 -2.94 20.66
C LEU A 200 -7.17 -1.70 19.79
N GLU A 201 -7.66 -0.55 20.26
CA GLU A 201 -7.51 0.74 19.57
C GLU A 201 -6.03 1.10 19.34
N ARG A 202 -5.20 1.00 20.38
CA ARG A 202 -3.75 1.21 20.26
C ARG A 202 -3.10 0.25 19.27
N ILE A 203 -3.48 -1.03 19.29
CA ILE A 203 -3.00 -2.04 18.34
C ILE A 203 -3.38 -1.65 16.92
N ARG A 204 -4.61 -1.20 16.66
CA ARG A 204 -5.03 -0.77 15.33
C ARG A 204 -4.16 0.38 14.80
N VAL A 205 -3.85 1.37 15.63
CA VAL A 205 -2.98 2.50 15.26
C VAL A 205 -1.55 2.04 14.94
N VAL A 206 -0.96 1.17 15.78
CA VAL A 206 0.41 0.67 15.58
C VAL A 206 0.49 -0.28 14.38
N ALA A 207 -0.48 -1.18 14.22
CA ALA A 207 -0.57 -2.09 13.08
C ALA A 207 -0.67 -1.32 11.76
N ARG A 208 -1.49 -0.26 11.73
CA ARG A 208 -1.56 0.66 10.59
C ARG A 208 -0.20 1.29 10.29
N ARG A 209 0.48 1.81 11.30
CA ARG A 209 1.81 2.44 11.17
C ARG A 209 2.86 1.47 10.63
N ALA A 210 2.88 0.22 11.13
CA ALA A 210 3.78 -0.83 10.65
C ALA A 210 3.50 -1.18 9.18
N ARG A 211 2.22 -1.38 8.82
CA ARG A 211 1.79 -1.66 7.44
C ARG A 211 2.17 -0.54 6.47
N ASN A 212 1.93 0.72 6.85
CA ASN A 212 2.23 1.85 5.98
C ASN A 212 3.73 2.01 5.75
N ARG A 213 4.57 1.77 6.77
CA ARG A 213 6.03 1.78 6.62
C ARG A 213 6.54 0.65 5.73
N ALA A 214 5.99 -0.56 5.86
CA ALA A 214 6.35 -1.66 4.97
C ALA A 214 6.00 -1.34 3.51
N ARG A 215 4.81 -0.79 3.26
CA ARG A 215 4.40 -0.34 1.93
C ARG A 215 5.32 0.75 1.37
N ASP A 216 5.64 1.75 2.18
CA ASP A 216 6.53 2.85 1.81
C ASP A 216 7.92 2.32 1.40
N ARG A 217 8.49 1.39 2.18
CA ARG A 217 9.75 0.71 1.82
C ARG A 217 9.64 0.02 0.46
N HIS A 218 8.57 -0.75 0.22
CA HIS A 218 8.39 -1.45 -1.06
C HIS A 218 8.30 -0.46 -2.21
N HIS A 219 7.55 0.64 -2.04
CA HIS A 219 7.42 1.67 -3.06
C HIS A 219 8.75 2.36 -3.35
N LYS A 220 9.51 2.74 -2.32
CA LYS A 220 10.83 3.37 -2.48
C LYS A 220 11.80 2.44 -3.19
N LEU A 221 11.95 1.21 -2.72
CA LEU A 221 12.85 0.22 -3.31
C LEU A 221 12.50 -0.03 -4.79
N THR A 222 11.25 -0.31 -5.10
CA THR A 222 10.83 -0.58 -6.48
C THR A 222 10.94 0.66 -7.38
N THR A 223 10.72 1.87 -6.85
CA THR A 223 10.96 3.11 -7.61
C THR A 223 12.45 3.30 -7.87
N THR A 224 13.30 3.12 -6.85
CA THR A 224 14.75 3.27 -6.99
C THR A 224 15.26 2.32 -8.06
N VAL A 225 14.94 1.03 -7.95
CA VAL A 225 15.37 -0.01 -8.91
C VAL A 225 14.98 0.34 -10.35
N VAL A 226 13.71 0.70 -10.57
CA VAL A 226 13.20 0.98 -11.92
C VAL A 226 13.80 2.26 -12.51
N ARG A 227 14.12 3.24 -11.66
CA ARG A 227 14.77 4.47 -12.11
C ARG A 227 16.24 4.26 -12.44
N THR A 228 16.94 3.40 -11.71
CA THR A 228 18.38 3.20 -11.86
C THR A 228 18.75 2.23 -12.98
N ALA A 229 18.02 1.13 -13.14
CA ALA A 229 18.42 0.04 -14.03
C ALA A 229 17.57 -0.05 -15.31
N GLU A 230 18.22 -0.45 -16.41
CA GLU A 230 17.56 -0.71 -17.69
C GLU A 230 16.84 -2.07 -17.69
N VAL A 231 17.54 -3.12 -17.25
CA VAL A 231 17.02 -4.48 -17.12
C VAL A 231 16.81 -4.83 -15.66
N ILE A 232 15.62 -5.34 -15.32
CA ILE A 232 15.25 -5.74 -13.97
C ILE A 232 14.98 -7.23 -13.96
N ILE A 233 15.72 -7.97 -13.14
CA ILE A 233 15.56 -9.40 -12.91
C ILE A 233 14.90 -9.59 -11.55
N ALA A 234 13.65 -10.05 -11.54
CA ALA A 234 12.91 -10.36 -10.32
C ALA A 234 12.99 -11.85 -10.01
N GLU A 235 13.76 -12.22 -8.99
CA GLU A 235 13.98 -13.59 -8.52
C GLU A 235 13.08 -13.88 -7.32
N GLU A 236 12.21 -14.88 -7.47
CA GLU A 236 11.28 -15.34 -6.42
C GLU A 236 10.33 -14.27 -5.85
N VAL A 237 10.27 -13.08 -6.48
CA VAL A 237 9.42 -11.97 -6.06
C VAL A 237 7.93 -12.28 -6.32
N ARG A 238 7.09 -12.04 -5.32
CA ARG A 238 5.65 -12.35 -5.37
C ARG A 238 4.78 -11.20 -4.85
N GLY A 239 3.48 -11.29 -5.15
CA GLY A 239 2.46 -10.39 -4.60
C GLY A 239 2.65 -8.93 -4.99
N GLU A 240 2.59 -8.05 -3.99
CA GLU A 240 2.55 -6.60 -4.20
C GLU A 240 3.84 -6.05 -4.79
N VAL A 241 5.01 -6.59 -4.43
CA VAL A 241 6.31 -6.13 -4.93
C VAL A 241 6.43 -6.41 -6.43
N LEU A 242 6.07 -7.63 -6.84
CA LEU A 242 6.04 -8.00 -8.26
C LEU A 242 5.04 -7.14 -9.04
N ARG A 243 3.84 -6.89 -8.47
CA ARG A 243 2.85 -5.99 -9.06
C ARG A 243 3.44 -4.60 -9.28
N GLN A 244 4.19 -4.09 -8.30
CA GLN A 244 4.86 -2.79 -8.37
C GLN A 244 5.95 -2.73 -9.42
N LEU A 245 6.82 -3.73 -9.49
CA LEU A 245 7.85 -3.80 -10.52
C LEU A 245 7.24 -3.85 -11.92
N LYS A 246 6.16 -4.61 -12.14
CA LYS A 246 5.48 -4.69 -13.43
C LYS A 246 4.98 -3.34 -13.93
N TYR A 247 4.11 -2.66 -13.16
CA TYR A 247 3.53 -1.40 -13.65
C TYR A 247 4.58 -0.29 -13.72
N LYS A 248 5.58 -0.27 -12.82
CA LYS A 248 6.63 0.74 -12.88
C LYS A 248 7.57 0.52 -14.05
N ALA A 249 7.95 -0.73 -14.33
CA ALA A 249 8.76 -1.07 -15.48
C ALA A 249 8.05 -0.66 -16.77
N GLU A 250 6.75 -0.94 -16.88
CA GLU A 250 5.92 -0.49 -18.00
C GLU A 250 5.90 1.04 -18.14
N TRP A 251 5.71 1.77 -17.04
CA TRP A 251 5.68 3.23 -17.09
C TRP A 251 7.04 3.88 -17.43
N HIS A 252 8.14 3.20 -17.11
CA HIS A 252 9.50 3.68 -17.33
C HIS A 252 10.18 3.03 -18.54
N ASP A 253 9.42 2.25 -19.32
CA ASP A 253 9.91 1.48 -20.47
C ASP A 253 11.16 0.63 -20.13
N ARG A 254 11.04 -0.21 -19.09
CA ARG A 254 12.11 -1.10 -18.60
C ARG A 254 11.81 -2.55 -18.91
N LYS A 255 12.86 -3.32 -19.20
CA LYS A 255 12.75 -4.77 -19.41
C LYS A 255 12.69 -5.48 -18.07
N LEU A 256 11.54 -6.07 -17.73
CA LEU A 256 11.36 -6.89 -16.52
C LEU A 256 11.37 -8.38 -16.86
N GLN A 257 12.35 -9.11 -16.32
CA GLN A 257 12.43 -10.56 -16.38
C GLN A 257 12.05 -11.17 -15.03
N VAL A 258 11.08 -12.07 -15.01
CA VAL A 258 10.65 -12.74 -13.77
C VAL A 258 11.16 -14.16 -13.77
N ARG A 259 12.05 -14.49 -12.83
CA ARG A 259 12.62 -15.83 -12.65
C ARG A 259 11.95 -16.52 -11.48
N ARG A 260 11.44 -17.73 -11.71
CA ARG A 260 10.81 -18.59 -10.71
C ARG A 260 11.42 -19.98 -10.82
N GLY A 261 12.18 -20.38 -9.81
CA GLY A 261 12.86 -21.68 -9.77
C GLY A 261 14.14 -21.59 -8.93
N PRO A 262 14.71 -22.73 -8.51
CA PRO A 262 16.02 -22.74 -7.88
C PRO A 262 17.03 -22.05 -8.79
N PRO A 263 18.03 -21.31 -8.23
CA PRO A 263 19.06 -20.69 -9.05
C PRO A 263 19.72 -21.77 -9.91
N GLU A 264 19.99 -21.47 -11.18
CA GLU A 264 20.75 -22.38 -12.04
C GLU A 264 22.06 -22.75 -11.32
N PRO A 265 22.37 -24.05 -11.15
CA PRO A 265 23.63 -24.46 -10.54
C PRO A 265 24.77 -23.96 -11.45
N GLY A 266 25.53 -22.96 -11.00
CA GLY A 266 26.69 -22.45 -11.73
C GLY A 266 26.92 -20.94 -11.71
N ARG A 267 25.98 -20.11 -11.21
CA ARG A 267 26.25 -18.69 -10.97
C ARG A 267 26.41 -18.42 -9.48
N GLU A 268 27.57 -18.77 -8.95
CA GLU A 268 28.00 -18.27 -7.65
C GLU A 268 28.02 -16.73 -7.72
N SER A 269 27.16 -16.09 -6.93
CA SER A 269 27.36 -14.70 -6.55
C SER A 269 28.74 -14.60 -5.93
N VAL A 270 29.64 -13.80 -6.52
CA VAL A 270 30.97 -13.50 -5.98
C VAL A 270 30.80 -13.09 -4.52
N ARG A 271 31.02 -14.03 -3.59
CA ARG A 271 31.13 -13.71 -2.18
C ARG A 271 32.44 -12.95 -2.06
N HIS A 272 32.37 -11.65 -1.76
CA HIS A 272 33.54 -10.92 -1.33
C HIS A 272 34.23 -11.70 -0.21
N ALA A 273 35.42 -12.23 -0.51
CA ALA A 273 36.26 -12.93 0.44
C ALA A 273 36.50 -12.01 1.64
N ARG A 274 35.92 -12.36 2.79
CA ARG A 274 36.26 -11.73 4.05
C ARG A 274 37.63 -12.25 4.47
N GLY A 275 38.56 -11.31 4.52
CA GLY A 275 39.83 -11.28 5.24
C GLY A 275 40.26 -12.51 6.03
N ASP A 276 41.47 -12.95 5.67
CA ASP A 276 42.45 -13.67 6.48
C ASP A 276 42.10 -13.81 7.97
N ARG A 277 41.79 -15.05 8.38
CA ARG A 277 41.80 -15.42 9.79
C ARG A 277 43.24 -15.69 10.18
N ARG A 278 43.85 -14.78 10.94
CA ARG A 278 45.06 -15.10 11.72
C ARG A 278 44.76 -16.27 12.67
N PRO A 279 45.64 -17.27 12.80
CA PRO A 279 45.47 -18.33 13.79
C PRO A 279 45.70 -17.79 15.20
N THR A 280 44.83 -18.17 16.14
CA THR A 280 45.00 -17.94 17.58
C THR A 280 46.03 -18.93 18.16
N PRO A 281 46.82 -18.53 19.19
CA PRO A 281 47.75 -19.45 19.83
C PRO A 281 47.01 -20.48 20.69
N VAL A 282 47.54 -21.69 20.73
CA VAL A 282 47.06 -22.82 21.52
C VAL A 282 47.62 -22.68 22.94
N ASP A 283 46.75 -22.63 23.94
CA ASP A 283 47.14 -22.71 25.35
C ASP A 283 47.56 -24.16 25.70
N GLU A 284 48.83 -24.32 26.07
CA GLU A 284 49.36 -25.52 26.70
C GLU A 284 48.94 -25.55 28.18
N ALA A 285 48.09 -26.50 28.56
CA ALA A 285 48.03 -26.95 29.96
C ALA A 285 47.38 -28.34 30.09
N ARG A 286 48.20 -29.25 30.65
CA ARG A 286 47.88 -30.48 31.43
C ARG A 286 48.23 -31.81 30.77
N ILE A 287 49.45 -32.26 31.05
CA ILE A 287 49.73 -33.69 31.29
C ILE A 287 49.90 -33.84 32.80
N VAL A 288 49.04 -34.68 33.37
CA VAL A 288 49.06 -35.13 34.77
C VAL A 288 50.21 -36.14 34.92
N GLU A 289 51.00 -35.95 35.96
CA GLU A 289 52.11 -36.83 36.37
C GLU A 289 51.65 -38.27 36.58
N ARG A 290 52.48 -39.21 36.09
CA ARG A 290 52.40 -40.64 36.41
C ARG A 290 52.90 -40.86 37.83
N GLY A 291 52.15 -41.60 38.64
CA GLY A 291 52.67 -42.25 39.83
C GLY A 291 53.66 -43.35 39.44
N SER A 292 54.79 -43.35 40.13
CA SER A 292 55.81 -44.41 40.19
C SER A 292 55.34 -45.58 41.06
N GLU A 293 56.07 -46.69 40.90
CA GLU A 293 56.13 -47.93 41.68
C GLU A 293 55.89 -47.81 43.20
#